data_AF-A0AAV4N4P0-F1
#
_entry.id   AF-A0AAV4N4P0-F1
#
_cell.length_a   1.000
_cell.length_b   1.000
_cell.length_c   1.000
_cell.angle_alpha   90.00
_cell.angle_beta   90.00
_cell.angle_gamma   90.00
#
_symmetry.space_group_name_H-M   'P 1'
#
loop_
_entity.id
_entity.type
_entity.pdbx_description
1 polymer ?
#
loop_
_entity_poly.entity_id
_entity_poly.type
_entity_poly.pdbx_seq_one_letter_code
_entity_poly.pdbx_strand_id
1 'polypeptide(L)'
;MYSNFLDKEDQCFPHLWFVSCLAQLTLVGIFLSLILSRNIKIGFFITLILCVLSSGAVGILTINHEFPPSYVAYFTEKSTSLFWKINMALPLSHFGAYASGMLVGIWIARKEYHRTRMCLGAIGWIACLGIAFGLKLILYNARDGSLSPYWSAVYASIHRTAYGLSITWALVACAFGVGGMGC
;
A
#
# COMPACT_ATOMS: atom_id res chain seq x y z
N MET A 1 -5.84 19.22 7.77
CA MET A 1 -5.75 18.15 6.74
C MET A 1 -4.97 18.61 5.50
N TYR A 2 -3.90 19.39 5.65
CA TYR A 2 -3.03 19.76 4.50
C TYR A 2 -1.54 19.79 4.85
N SER A 3 -1.17 19.39 6.08
CA SER A 3 0.21 19.44 6.55
C SER A 3 1.13 18.61 5.62
N ASN A 4 0.64 17.49 5.08
CA ASN A 4 1.39 16.66 4.13
C ASN A 4 1.66 17.32 2.77
N PHE A 5 1.01 18.44 2.42
CA PHE A 5 1.30 19.21 1.21
C PHE A 5 2.30 20.35 1.42
N LEU A 6 2.48 20.76 2.69
CA LEU A 6 3.48 21.74 3.06
C LEU A 6 4.89 21.17 2.94
N ASP A 7 5.85 22.03 2.65
CA ASP A 7 7.24 21.65 2.68
C ASP A 7 7.70 21.46 4.13
N LYS A 8 8.76 20.67 4.34
CA LYS A 8 9.17 20.22 5.69
C LYS A 8 9.45 21.39 6.65
N GLU A 9 9.91 22.50 6.12
CA GLU A 9 10.26 23.71 6.88
C GLU A 9 9.03 24.47 7.39
N ASP A 10 7.91 24.37 6.68
CA ASP A 10 6.64 25.01 7.05
C ASP A 10 5.76 24.13 7.95
N GLN A 11 6.19 22.89 8.21
CA GLN A 11 5.47 21.94 9.05
C GLN A 11 5.81 22.17 10.53
N CYS A 12 4.83 22.61 11.35
CA CYS A 12 5.01 22.72 12.80
C CYS A 12 5.40 21.37 13.45
N PHE A 13 4.84 20.27 12.94
CA PHE A 13 5.15 18.91 13.37
C PHE A 13 5.29 18.01 12.14
N PRO A 14 6.52 17.83 11.61
CA PRO A 14 6.75 17.11 10.37
C PRO A 14 6.17 15.68 10.41
N HIS A 15 6.32 14.98 11.53
CA HIS A 15 5.83 13.60 11.71
C HIS A 15 4.30 13.42 11.57
N LEU A 16 3.51 14.49 11.68
CA LEU A 16 2.04 14.45 11.50
C LEU A 16 1.61 14.36 10.02
N TRP A 17 2.56 14.33 9.08
CA TRP A 17 2.29 14.07 7.66
C TRP A 17 1.43 12.82 7.45
N PHE A 18 1.71 11.75 8.21
CA PHE A 18 1.01 10.47 8.10
C PHE A 18 -0.43 10.56 8.59
N VAL A 19 -0.68 11.27 9.69
CA VAL A 19 -2.03 11.48 10.23
C VAL A 19 -2.89 12.27 9.23
N SER A 20 -2.31 13.30 8.59
CA SER A 20 -3.01 14.07 7.57
C SER A 20 -3.35 13.22 6.33
N CYS A 21 -2.39 12.41 5.87
CA CYS A 21 -2.58 11.46 4.77
C CYS A 21 -3.69 10.45 5.09
N LEU A 22 -3.66 9.85 6.28
CA LEU A 22 -4.67 8.89 6.71
C LEU A 22 -6.05 9.53 6.77
N ALA A 23 -6.16 10.75 7.28
CA ALA A 23 -7.44 11.46 7.34
C ALA A 23 -8.02 11.73 5.93
N GLN A 24 -7.18 12.09 4.96
CA GLN A 24 -7.58 12.26 3.56
C GLN A 24 -8.05 10.94 2.93
N LEU A 25 -7.29 9.85 3.15
CA LEU A 25 -7.67 8.51 2.67
C LEU A 25 -8.98 8.03 3.31
N THR A 26 -9.18 8.29 4.60
CA THR A 26 -10.42 7.94 5.31
C THR A 26 -11.62 8.69 4.73
N LEU A 27 -11.48 9.98 4.41
CA LEU A 27 -12.54 10.72 3.73
C LEU A 27 -12.90 10.07 2.38
N VAL A 28 -11.91 9.79 1.54
CA VAL A 28 -12.11 9.10 0.25
C VAL A 28 -12.74 7.73 0.46
N GLY A 29 -12.29 6.97 1.46
CA GLY A 29 -12.80 5.66 1.79
C GLY A 29 -14.24 5.66 2.27
N ILE A 30 -14.69 6.69 2.99
CA ILE A 30 -16.12 6.84 3.35
C ILE A 30 -16.97 6.93 2.07
N PHE A 31 -16.58 7.78 1.10
CA PHE A 31 -17.30 7.88 -0.17
C PHE A 31 -17.28 6.57 -0.96
N LEU A 32 -16.12 5.92 -1.05
CA LEU A 32 -16.00 4.62 -1.74
C LEU A 32 -16.83 3.53 -1.06
N SER A 33 -16.86 3.52 0.27
CA SER A 33 -17.67 2.57 1.06
C SER A 33 -19.16 2.76 0.82
N LEU A 34 -19.63 4.01 0.67
CA LEU A 34 -21.02 4.30 0.29
C LEU A 34 -21.38 3.79 -1.12
N ILE A 35 -20.44 3.88 -2.07
CA ILE A 35 -20.65 3.33 -3.41
C ILE A 35 -20.65 1.79 -3.34
N LEU A 36 -19.71 1.20 -2.60
CA LEU A 36 -19.60 -0.24 -2.40
C LEU A 36 -20.87 -0.81 -1.74
N SER A 37 -21.47 -0.09 -0.80
CA SER A 37 -22.68 -0.50 -0.09
C SER A 37 -23.89 -0.55 -1.02
N ARG A 38 -23.99 0.36 -1.99
CA ARG A 38 -25.06 0.35 -3.00
C ARG A 38 -24.83 -0.64 -4.14
N ASN A 39 -23.62 -0.69 -4.68
CA ASN A 39 -23.29 -1.60 -5.77
C ASN A 39 -21.83 -2.06 -5.68
N ILE A 40 -21.65 -3.28 -5.18
CA ILE A 40 -20.31 -3.85 -4.93
C ILE A 40 -19.47 -3.93 -6.21
N LYS A 41 -20.07 -4.23 -7.36
CA LYS A 41 -19.34 -4.37 -8.64
C LYS A 41 -18.78 -3.01 -9.09
N ILE A 42 -19.60 -1.97 -9.06
CA ILE A 42 -19.20 -0.62 -9.44
C ILE A 42 -18.16 -0.07 -8.46
N GLY A 43 -18.41 -0.21 -7.16
CA GLY A 43 -17.49 0.26 -6.13
C GLY A 43 -16.13 -0.43 -6.21
N PHE A 44 -16.12 -1.75 -6.43
CA PHE A 44 -14.88 -2.51 -6.62
C PHE A 44 -14.11 -2.04 -7.87
N PHE A 45 -14.81 -1.85 -8.99
CA PHE A 45 -14.19 -1.38 -10.23
C PHE A 45 -13.57 0.03 -10.09
N ILE A 46 -14.28 0.97 -9.44
CA ILE A 46 -13.76 2.31 -9.16
C ILE A 46 -12.52 2.22 -8.27
N THR A 47 -12.58 1.41 -7.20
CA THR A 47 -11.45 1.23 -6.28
C THR A 47 -10.23 0.64 -7.00
N LEU A 48 -10.44 -0.32 -7.90
CA LEU A 48 -9.39 -0.92 -8.71
C LEU A 48 -8.74 0.12 -9.65
N ILE A 49 -9.55 0.92 -10.35
CA ILE A 49 -9.04 2.00 -11.22
C ILE A 49 -8.21 2.98 -10.42
N LEU A 50 -8.72 3.47 -9.29
CA LEU A 50 -7.99 4.41 -8.43
C LEU A 50 -6.67 3.81 -7.94
N CYS A 51 -6.63 2.52 -7.61
CA CYS A 51 -5.42 1.83 -7.20
C CYS A 51 -4.39 1.73 -8.33
N VAL A 52 -4.83 1.41 -9.55
CA VAL A 52 -3.94 1.35 -10.72
C VAL A 52 -3.41 2.74 -11.07
N LEU A 53 -4.27 3.76 -11.08
CA LEU A 53 -3.87 5.14 -11.36
C LEU A 53 -2.92 5.69 -10.30
N SER A 54 -3.19 5.44 -9.02
CA SER A 54 -2.33 5.92 -7.93
C SER A 54 -0.96 5.25 -7.96
N SER A 55 -0.92 3.93 -8.17
CA SER A 55 0.32 3.15 -8.25
C SER A 55 1.11 3.50 -9.50
N GLY A 56 0.42 3.66 -10.64
CA GLY A 56 1.02 4.10 -11.91
C GLY A 56 1.60 5.50 -11.82
N ALA A 57 0.90 6.45 -11.19
CA ALA A 57 1.39 7.80 -10.96
C ALA A 57 2.69 7.79 -10.13
N VAL A 58 2.77 6.98 -9.07
CA VAL A 58 3.99 6.82 -8.28
C VAL A 58 5.13 6.24 -9.12
N GLY A 59 4.84 5.23 -9.96
CA GLY A 59 5.84 4.65 -10.88
C GLY A 59 6.37 5.67 -11.89
N ILE A 60 5.49 6.43 -12.54
CA ILE A 60 5.84 7.46 -13.52
C ILE A 60 6.67 8.57 -12.87
N LEU A 61 6.29 9.03 -11.68
CA LEU A 61 7.07 10.04 -10.96
C LEU A 61 8.43 9.49 -10.52
N THR A 62 8.52 8.20 -10.20
CA THR A 62 9.77 7.56 -9.80
C THR A 62 10.74 7.44 -10.97
N ILE A 63 10.28 7.08 -12.16
CA ILE A 63 11.16 6.98 -13.34
C ILE A 63 11.58 8.36 -13.85
N ASN A 64 10.68 9.34 -13.87
CA ASN A 64 10.97 10.68 -14.39
C ASN A 64 11.99 11.45 -13.55
N HIS A 65 12.04 11.19 -12.25
CA HIS A 65 12.97 11.85 -11.33
C HIS A 65 14.11 10.93 -10.86
N GLU A 66 14.25 9.75 -11.48
CA GLU A 66 15.26 8.73 -11.14
C GLU A 66 15.34 8.44 -9.63
N PHE A 67 14.17 8.40 -8.99
CA PHE A 67 14.09 8.22 -7.55
C PHE A 67 14.52 6.81 -7.13
N PRO A 68 15.11 6.67 -5.92
CA PRO A 68 15.42 5.37 -5.37
C PRO A 68 14.15 4.53 -5.14
N PRO A 69 14.25 3.19 -5.10
CA PRO A 69 13.10 2.28 -5.00
C PRO A 69 12.32 2.44 -3.69
N SER A 70 12.97 2.83 -2.59
CA SER A 70 12.29 3.06 -1.31
C SER A 70 13.08 3.98 -0.39
N TYR A 71 12.47 4.30 0.76
CA TYR A 71 13.09 5.09 1.82
C TYR A 71 14.41 4.55 2.34
N VAL A 72 14.68 3.25 2.25
CA VAL A 72 15.95 2.74 2.78
C VAL A 72 17.15 3.27 1.99
N ALA A 73 16.93 3.61 0.71
CA ALA A 73 17.89 4.35 -0.10
C ALA A 73 17.80 5.88 0.09
N TYR A 74 17.11 6.38 1.13
CA TYR A 74 17.15 7.79 1.55
C TYR A 74 18.48 8.14 2.25
N PHE A 75 19.17 7.15 2.82
CA PHE A 75 20.48 7.31 3.45
C PHE A 75 21.63 7.45 2.42
N THR A 76 21.35 7.36 1.12
CA THR A 76 22.28 7.75 0.07
C THR A 76 21.99 9.20 -0.36
N GLU A 77 23.04 9.96 -0.72
CA GLU A 77 23.05 11.42 -0.95
C GLU A 77 22.03 11.96 -1.98
N LYS A 78 21.28 11.09 -2.69
CA LYS A 78 20.29 11.46 -3.72
C LYS A 78 18.90 11.84 -3.19
N SER A 79 18.68 11.93 -1.88
CA SER A 79 17.34 12.16 -1.32
C SER A 79 16.90 13.64 -1.34
N THR A 80 16.17 14.04 -2.39
CA THR A 80 15.60 15.39 -2.51
C THR A 80 14.32 15.57 -1.66
N SER A 81 14.00 16.79 -1.25
CA SER A 81 12.70 17.16 -0.64
C SER A 81 11.50 16.67 -1.47
N LEU A 82 11.64 16.70 -2.80
CA LEU A 82 10.66 16.21 -3.77
C LEU A 82 10.38 14.70 -3.65
N PHE A 83 11.41 13.88 -3.42
CA PHE A 83 11.25 12.43 -3.18
C PHE A 83 10.35 12.19 -1.98
N TRP A 84 10.63 12.89 -0.86
CA TRP A 84 9.83 12.75 0.35
C TRP A 84 8.37 13.16 0.12
N LYS A 85 8.15 14.27 -0.58
CA LYS A 85 6.80 14.76 -0.89
C LYS A 85 6.00 13.73 -1.72
N ILE A 86 6.60 13.22 -2.79
CA ILE A 86 5.95 12.31 -3.73
C ILE A 86 5.79 10.89 -3.17
N ASN A 87 6.87 10.31 -2.63
CA ASN A 87 6.87 8.92 -2.20
C ASN A 87 6.32 8.72 -0.79
N MET A 88 6.42 9.72 0.10
CA MET A 88 5.95 9.58 1.49
C MET A 88 4.69 10.37 1.78
N ALA A 89 4.72 11.68 1.58
CA ALA A 89 3.67 12.57 2.06
C ALA A 89 2.38 12.48 1.22
N LEU A 90 2.50 12.13 -0.05
CA LEU A 90 1.37 12.03 -0.97
C LEU A 90 0.50 10.80 -0.67
N PRO A 91 -0.84 10.93 -0.61
CA PRO A 91 -1.74 9.80 -0.36
C PRO A 91 -1.71 8.72 -1.45
N LEU A 92 -1.27 9.07 -2.66
CA LEU A 92 -1.27 8.18 -3.82
C LEU A 92 -0.48 6.89 -3.59
N SER A 93 0.66 6.97 -2.88
CA SER A 93 1.51 5.81 -2.61
C SER A 93 0.91 4.86 -1.57
N HIS A 94 -0.06 5.32 -0.78
CA HIS A 94 -0.68 4.54 0.30
C HIS A 94 -2.08 4.05 -0.05
N PHE A 95 -2.69 4.59 -1.12
CA PHE A 95 -4.07 4.27 -1.49
C PHE A 95 -4.29 2.77 -1.76
N GLY A 96 -3.36 2.09 -2.43
CA GLY A 96 -3.52 0.65 -2.72
C GLY A 96 -3.58 -0.22 -1.45
N ALA A 97 -2.70 0.05 -0.48
CA ALA A 97 -2.73 -0.62 0.83
C ALA A 97 -4.02 -0.30 1.59
N TYR A 98 -4.42 0.98 1.62
CA TYR A 98 -5.69 1.41 2.23
C TYR A 98 -6.91 0.72 1.60
N ALA A 99 -6.98 0.69 0.27
CA ALA A 99 -8.07 0.09 -0.49
C ALA A 99 -8.21 -1.41 -0.19
N SER A 100 -7.10 -2.15 -0.11
CA SER A 100 -7.12 -3.58 0.22
C SER A 100 -7.77 -3.85 1.58
N GLY A 101 -7.38 -3.12 2.62
CA GLY A 101 -7.96 -3.23 3.95
C GLY A 101 -9.45 -2.84 3.99
N MET A 102 -9.83 -1.77 3.28
CA MET A 102 -11.22 -1.33 3.18
C MET A 102 -12.12 -2.39 2.52
N LEU A 103 -11.69 -2.94 1.38
CA LEU A 103 -12.46 -3.95 0.65
C LEU A 103 -12.68 -5.21 1.50
N VAL A 104 -11.63 -5.70 2.15
CA VAL A 104 -11.71 -6.87 3.04
C VAL A 104 -12.53 -6.57 4.29
N GLY A 105 -12.39 -5.39 4.88
CA GLY A 105 -13.21 -4.98 6.03
C GLY A 105 -14.70 -5.00 5.71
N ILE A 106 -15.10 -4.49 4.54
CA ILE A 106 -16.50 -4.53 4.07
C ILE A 106 -16.95 -5.97 3.80
N TRP A 107 -16.09 -6.79 3.19
CA TRP A 107 -16.39 -8.19 2.92
C TRP A 107 -16.65 -8.98 4.22
N ILE A 108 -15.77 -8.83 5.22
CA ILE A 108 -15.95 -9.44 6.55
C ILE A 108 -17.20 -8.90 7.24
N ALA A 109 -17.46 -7.59 7.18
CA ALA A 109 -18.62 -6.96 7.81
C ALA A 109 -19.96 -7.46 7.24
N ARG A 110 -20.00 -7.87 5.97
CA ARG A 110 -21.18 -8.49 5.35
C ARG A 110 -21.47 -9.91 5.82
N LYS A 111 -20.67 -10.46 6.75
CA LYS A 111 -20.84 -11.78 7.37
C LYS A 111 -21.02 -12.91 6.36
N GLU A 112 -20.36 -12.83 5.21
CA GLU A 112 -20.18 -13.98 4.32
C GLU A 112 -19.18 -14.93 4.98
N TYR A 113 -19.61 -15.62 6.04
CA TYR A 113 -18.81 -16.61 6.76
C TYR A 113 -18.60 -17.83 5.86
N HIS A 114 -17.57 -17.74 5.01
CA HIS A 114 -17.09 -18.89 4.27
C HIS A 114 -16.04 -19.60 5.12
N ARG A 115 -16.29 -20.86 5.49
CA ARG A 115 -15.25 -21.69 6.09
C ARG A 115 -14.16 -21.91 5.05
N THR A 116 -13.10 -21.10 5.12
CA THR A 116 -11.94 -21.23 4.24
C THR A 116 -11.29 -22.59 4.49
N ARG A 117 -10.99 -23.31 3.41
CA ARG A 117 -10.28 -24.59 3.52
C ARG A 117 -8.89 -24.33 4.10
N MET A 118 -8.45 -25.16 5.05
CA MET A 118 -7.13 -25.04 5.69
C MET A 118 -5.98 -24.98 4.68
N CYS A 119 -6.09 -25.69 3.55
CA CYS A 119 -5.12 -25.61 2.45
C CYS A 119 -5.02 -24.21 1.82
N LEU A 120 -6.15 -23.50 1.67
CA LEU A 120 -6.16 -22.11 1.18
C LEU A 120 -5.54 -21.16 2.23
N GLY A 121 -5.77 -21.45 3.51
CA GLY A 121 -5.09 -20.80 4.64
C GLY A 121 -3.56 -20.86 4.51
N ALA A 122 -3.02 -22.07 4.36
CA ALA A 122 -1.58 -22.33 4.24
C ALA A 122 -0.98 -21.68 2.98
N ILE A 123 -1.65 -21.80 1.82
CA ILE A 123 -1.21 -21.16 0.57
C ILE A 123 -1.11 -19.64 0.73
N GLY A 124 -2.12 -19.02 1.35
CA GLY A 124 -2.10 -17.58 1.56
C GLY A 124 -1.00 -17.13 2.54
N TRP A 125 -0.72 -17.91 3.59
CA TRP A 125 0.42 -17.63 4.47
C TRP A 125 1.77 -17.72 3.75
N ILE A 126 1.98 -18.77 2.95
CA ILE A 126 3.19 -18.91 2.13
C ILE A 126 3.32 -17.74 1.16
N ALA A 127 2.22 -17.35 0.50
CA ALA A 127 2.21 -16.21 -0.41
C ALA A 127 2.56 -14.90 0.32
N CYS A 128 1.99 -14.65 1.50
CA CYS A 128 2.25 -13.44 2.28
C CYS A 128 3.71 -13.34 2.74
N LEU A 129 4.25 -14.44 3.26
CA LEU A 129 5.65 -14.53 3.66
C LEU A 129 6.58 -14.38 2.45
N GLY A 130 6.24 -15.03 1.33
CA GLY A 130 6.99 -14.90 0.08
C GLY A 130 7.02 -13.47 -0.45
N ILE A 131 5.88 -12.76 -0.44
CA ILE A 131 5.80 -11.35 -0.83
C ILE A 131 6.63 -10.48 0.12
N ALA A 132 6.43 -10.62 1.43
CA ALA A 132 7.14 -9.80 2.41
C ALA A 132 8.65 -10.00 2.35
N PHE A 133 9.10 -11.26 2.23
CA PHE A 133 10.51 -11.60 2.11
C PHE A 133 11.09 -11.16 0.77
N GLY A 134 10.39 -11.42 -0.34
CA GLY A 134 10.80 -11.03 -1.69
C GLY A 134 10.98 -9.52 -1.83
N LEU A 135 10.06 -8.71 -1.30
CA LEU A 135 10.19 -7.26 -1.30
C LEU A 135 11.43 -6.80 -0.52
N LYS A 136 11.71 -7.41 0.65
CA LYS A 136 12.92 -7.11 1.42
C LYS A 136 14.20 -7.54 0.72
N LEU A 137 14.20 -8.68 0.04
CA LEU A 137 15.36 -9.14 -0.74
C LEU A 137 15.67 -8.21 -1.91
N ILE A 138 14.64 -7.77 -2.65
CA ILE A 138 14.82 -6.79 -3.74
C ILE A 138 15.45 -5.51 -3.17
N LEU A 139 14.94 -5.04 -2.03
CA LEU A 139 15.46 -3.84 -1.40
C LEU A 139 16.89 -4.01 -0.87
N TYR A 140 17.22 -5.18 -0.32
CA TYR A 140 18.57 -5.52 0.13
C TYR A 140 19.56 -5.50 -1.04
N ASN A 141 19.21 -6.12 -2.17
CA ASN A 141 20.04 -6.11 -3.37
C ASN A 141 20.18 -4.71 -3.99
N ALA A 142 19.14 -3.88 -3.85
CA ALA A 142 19.14 -2.50 -4.34
C ALA A 142 19.93 -1.52 -3.46
N ARG A 143 20.49 -1.96 -2.33
CA ARG A 143 21.19 -1.10 -1.35
C ARG A 143 22.38 -0.36 -1.94
N ASP A 144 23.13 -1.02 -2.82
CA ASP A 144 24.36 -0.45 -3.41
C ASP A 144 24.07 0.43 -4.64
N GLY A 145 22.80 0.78 -4.89
CA GLY A 145 22.39 1.57 -6.06
C GLY A 145 22.45 0.77 -7.37
N SER A 146 22.57 -0.55 -7.30
CA SER A 146 22.66 -1.48 -8.44
C SER A 146 21.35 -1.63 -9.23
N LEU A 147 20.23 -1.12 -8.70
CA LEU A 147 18.92 -1.28 -9.30
C LEU A 147 18.68 -0.21 -10.37
N SER A 148 18.45 -0.64 -11.61
CA SER A 148 18.10 0.26 -12.72
C SER A 148 16.89 1.15 -12.38
N PRO A 149 16.84 2.42 -12.86
CA PRO A 149 15.70 3.32 -12.65
C PRO A 149 14.35 2.70 -13.01
N TYR A 150 14.31 1.86 -14.05
CA TYR A 150 13.11 1.12 -14.44
C TYR A 150 12.62 0.19 -13.33
N TRP A 151 13.51 -0.64 -12.78
CA TRP A 151 13.18 -1.58 -11.70
C TRP A 151 12.86 -0.85 -10.40
N SER A 152 13.47 0.31 -10.17
CA SER A 152 13.14 1.20 -9.05
C SER A 152 11.70 1.72 -9.15
N ALA A 153 11.26 2.13 -10.35
CA ALA A 153 9.89 2.57 -10.59
C ALA A 153 8.86 1.45 -10.46
N VAL A 154 9.16 0.25 -10.98
CA VAL A 154 8.32 -0.94 -10.81
C VAL A 154 8.19 -1.30 -9.33
N TYR A 155 9.30 -1.30 -8.60
CA TYR A 155 9.27 -1.56 -7.16
C TYR A 155 8.45 -0.49 -6.42
N ALA A 156 8.71 0.80 -6.68
CA ALA A 156 8.05 1.92 -6.01
C ALA A 156 6.52 1.89 -6.19
N SER A 157 6.04 1.52 -7.38
CA SER A 157 4.61 1.43 -7.69
C SER A 157 3.91 0.25 -7.01
N ILE A 158 4.57 -0.89 -6.83
CA ILE A 158 3.90 -2.14 -6.41
C ILE A 158 4.12 -2.47 -4.93
N HIS A 159 5.30 -2.19 -4.36
CA HIS A 159 5.72 -2.76 -3.07
C HIS A 159 4.75 -2.47 -1.91
N ARG A 160 4.18 -1.26 -1.83
CA ARG A 160 3.27 -0.85 -0.75
C ARG A 160 1.95 -1.59 -0.83
N THR A 161 1.39 -1.68 -2.03
CA THR A 161 0.14 -2.40 -2.29
C THR A 161 0.33 -3.89 -2.05
N ALA A 162 1.42 -4.48 -2.53
CA ALA A 162 1.75 -5.89 -2.31
C ALA A 162 1.92 -6.21 -0.82
N TYR A 163 2.65 -5.38 -0.07
CA TYR A 163 2.79 -5.55 1.37
C TYR A 163 1.45 -5.36 2.11
N GLY A 164 0.65 -4.36 1.71
CA GLY A 164 -0.69 -4.14 2.25
C GLY A 164 -1.63 -5.33 2.03
N LEU A 165 -1.56 -5.98 0.87
CA LEU A 165 -2.30 -7.22 0.60
C LEU A 165 -1.88 -8.35 1.52
N SER A 166 -0.58 -8.51 1.80
CA SER A 166 -0.10 -9.51 2.76
C SER A 166 -0.65 -9.28 4.18
N ILE A 167 -0.71 -8.03 4.64
CA ILE A 167 -1.31 -7.69 5.93
C ILE A 167 -2.82 -7.92 5.92
N THR A 168 -3.47 -7.58 4.81
CA THR A 168 -4.92 -7.77 4.65
C THR A 168 -5.29 -9.26 4.67
N TRP A 169 -4.45 -10.14 4.09
CA TRP A 169 -4.65 -11.59 4.21
C TRP A 169 -4.56 -12.06 5.67
N ALA A 170 -3.66 -11.51 6.48
CA ALA A 170 -3.60 -11.87 7.90
C ALA A 170 -4.93 -11.54 8.62
N LEU A 171 -5.57 -10.41 8.29
CA LEU A 171 -6.90 -10.06 8.80
C LEU A 171 -7.96 -11.08 8.37
N VAL A 172 -7.96 -11.48 7.10
CA VAL A 172 -8.84 -12.55 6.59
C VAL A 172 -8.59 -13.85 7.36
N ALA A 173 -7.34 -14.29 7.47
CA ALA A 173 -6.98 -15.53 8.12
C ALA A 173 -7.47 -15.57 9.58
N CYS A 174 -7.31 -14.45 10.31
CA CYS A 174 -7.83 -14.30 11.65
C CYS A 174 -9.37 -14.34 11.70
N ALA A 175 -10.06 -13.65 10.78
CA ALA A 175 -11.52 -13.58 10.75
C ALA A 175 -12.19 -14.93 10.44
N PHE A 176 -11.59 -15.75 9.56
CA PHE A 176 -12.14 -17.04 9.14
C PHE A 176 -11.60 -18.24 9.93
N GLY A 177 -10.80 -18.02 10.97
CA GLY A 177 -10.29 -19.08 11.83
C GLY A 177 -9.21 -19.96 11.18
N VAL A 178 -8.51 -19.45 10.15
CA VAL A 178 -7.34 -20.08 9.53
C VAL A 178 -6.03 -19.34 9.87
N GLY A 179 -6.06 -18.56 10.96
CA GLY A 179 -4.93 -17.78 11.44
C GLY A 179 -3.80 -18.64 12.02
N GLY A 180 -4.10 -19.86 12.47
CA GLY A 180 -3.11 -20.84 12.91
C GLY A 180 -2.92 -21.96 11.87
N MET A 181 -1.73 -22.56 11.85
CA MET A 181 -1.50 -23.87 11.21
C MET A 181 -1.93 -25.03 12.14
N GLY A 182 -2.99 -24.84 12.93
CA GLY A 182 -3.47 -25.80 13.92
C GLY A 182 -4.86 -26.30 13.56
N CYS A 183 -5.05 -27.61 13.61
CA CYS A 183 -6.35 -28.28 13.56
C CYS A 183 -7.20 -27.92 14.79
#